data_AF-A0A8B9WUT7-F1
#
_entry.id   AF-A0A8B9WUT7-F1
#
_cell.length_a   1.000
_cell.length_b   1.000
_cell.length_c   1.000
_cell.angle_alpha   90.00
_cell.angle_beta   90.00
_cell.angle_gamma   90.00
#
_symmetry.space_group_name_H-M   'P 1'
#
loop_
_entity.id
_entity.type
_entity.pdbx_description
1 polymer ?
#
loop_
_entity_poly.entity_id
_entity_poly.type
_entity_poly.pdbx_seq_one_letter_code
_entity_poly.pdbx_strand_id
1 'polypeptide(L)'
;MGESPETSADPGPVPTASIQAPSIYPLRLCCTEEARVRLGCLVKDYLPGSVTVTWDTVPLDGSTLTFPSIQMASSSLYITTSQLTISGEQPKEFTCRVLHAETNSNLNKTISTECAKNFSDPSVKLFYSSCNPNGDTQTTIHLLCRISGYTPGKIKVTWLVDGLESEELYARSGPEIQEGNLTSTYSEVNITQGQWVSEKTYTCRVNYYGYNLESHAHRCTGTALTYANTQTPGAQGGGRPASHRPLSHTAESEPRGVSAYLSPPTPLELYVNKSPKITCLVVDLANEKNLSLTWSRANGKPVHAGPPEIKRQFNGTVTVTSTLPVDVTDWVEGETYYCKVSHSDLPTDIQRSISKDVGKRLAPKAYVFLPDGKELENEEELTLTCMIQKFFPRDIFVRWLHNKELMRADQHTTTQPHRADNNTPAFFAYSRLAVPRANWKRGDEFTCQVIHEALPRTRTLEKSVFINSGK
;
A
#
# COMPACT_ATOMS: atom_id res chain seq x y z
N MET A 1 77.50 39.33 15.40
CA MET A 1 77.19 37.98 14.88
C MET A 1 75.97 37.51 15.63
N GLY A 2 74.79 37.63 15.01
CA GLY A 2 73.55 37.10 15.56
C GLY A 2 73.28 35.77 14.86
N GLU A 3 73.22 34.69 15.64
CA GLU A 3 72.73 33.39 15.17
C GLU A 3 71.24 33.28 15.50
N SER A 4 70.45 32.96 14.47
CA SER A 4 69.02 32.65 14.57
C SER A 4 68.83 31.22 15.06
N PRO A 5 67.84 30.91 15.93
CA PRO A 5 67.45 29.54 16.19
C PRO A 5 66.41 29.07 15.17
N GLU A 6 66.68 27.92 14.56
CA GLU A 6 65.74 27.15 13.75
C GLU A 6 64.53 26.71 14.59
N THR A 7 63.33 26.91 14.06
CA THR A 7 62.07 26.42 14.65
C THR A 7 61.79 25.02 14.12
N SER A 8 61.82 24.03 15.02
CA SER A 8 61.35 22.67 14.74
C SER A 8 59.82 22.67 14.61
N ALA A 9 59.32 22.33 13.42
CA ALA A 9 57.90 22.10 13.20
C ALA A 9 57.49 20.76 13.82
N ASP A 10 56.60 20.83 14.81
CA ASP A 10 55.92 19.70 15.44
C ASP A 10 54.95 19.04 14.43
N PRO A 11 54.99 17.72 14.19
CA PRO A 11 54.00 17.07 13.34
C PRO A 11 52.65 17.03 14.06
N GLY A 12 51.70 17.80 13.55
CA GLY A 12 50.34 17.86 14.09
C GLY A 12 49.65 16.49 14.22
N PRO A 13 48.64 16.38 15.09
CA PRO A 13 48.06 15.10 15.47
C PRO A 13 47.39 14.40 14.28
N VAL A 14 47.74 13.12 14.08
CA VAL A 14 47.11 12.22 13.11
C VAL A 14 45.62 12.10 13.44
N PRO A 15 44.68 12.26 12.48
CA PRO A 15 43.26 12.18 12.77
C PRO A 15 42.88 10.76 13.22
N THR A 16 42.34 10.66 14.43
CA THR A 16 41.80 9.42 15.01
C THR A 16 40.65 8.92 14.13
N ALA A 17 40.74 7.68 13.63
CA ALA A 17 39.67 7.08 12.84
C ALA A 17 38.37 7.02 13.67
N SER A 18 37.25 7.45 13.07
CA SER A 18 35.93 7.36 13.70
C SER A 18 35.51 5.90 13.77
N ILE A 19 35.33 5.39 14.99
CA ILE A 19 34.99 4.00 15.29
C ILE A 19 33.60 3.99 15.95
N GLN A 20 32.66 3.18 15.44
CA GLN A 20 31.29 3.10 15.93
C GLN A 20 30.78 1.65 15.98
N ALA A 21 30.16 1.26 17.09
CA ALA A 21 29.65 -0.09 17.30
C ALA A 21 28.32 -0.33 16.55
N PRO A 22 28.08 -1.55 16.04
CA PRO A 22 26.86 -1.87 15.32
C PRO A 22 25.61 -1.91 16.20
N SER A 23 24.45 -1.72 15.57
CA SER A 23 23.14 -2.07 16.09
C SER A 23 22.61 -3.30 15.35
N ILE A 24 21.97 -4.22 16.08
CA ILE A 24 21.50 -5.49 15.53
C ILE A 24 19.98 -5.66 15.66
N TYR A 25 19.34 -6.11 14.59
CA TYR A 25 17.88 -6.26 14.51
C TYR A 25 17.49 -7.63 13.93
N PRO A 26 16.48 -8.30 14.50
CA PRO A 26 15.98 -9.57 14.00
C PRO A 26 15.08 -9.35 12.77
N LEU A 27 15.22 -10.20 11.76
CA LEU A 27 14.35 -10.27 10.59
C LEU A 27 13.76 -11.69 10.48
N ARG A 28 12.49 -11.81 10.06
CA ARG A 28 11.89 -13.10 9.71
C ARG A 28 11.08 -12.98 8.41
N LEU A 29 11.04 -14.03 7.61
CA LEU A 29 10.07 -14.11 6.51
C LEU A 29 8.64 -14.30 7.04
N CYS A 30 7.64 -13.70 6.37
CA CYS A 30 6.22 -13.89 6.66
C CYS A 30 5.86 -15.37 6.47
N CYS A 31 5.15 -15.96 7.44
CA CYS A 31 4.85 -17.40 7.50
C CYS A 31 4.11 -17.85 6.21
N THR A 32 4.80 -18.50 5.28
CA THR A 32 4.22 -19.23 4.15
C THR A 32 4.28 -20.72 4.46
N GLU A 33 3.38 -21.54 3.91
CA GLU A 33 3.53 -23.01 3.90
C GLU A 33 4.65 -23.44 2.93
N GLU A 34 5.79 -22.78 3.00
CA GLU A 34 7.00 -23.23 2.34
C GLU A 34 7.74 -24.19 3.27
N ALA A 35 8.28 -25.27 2.70
CA ALA A 35 9.08 -26.25 3.42
C ALA A 35 10.36 -25.68 4.07
N ARG A 36 10.64 -24.37 3.92
CA ARG A 36 11.87 -23.70 4.36
C ARG A 36 11.58 -22.40 5.11
N VAL A 37 12.16 -22.28 6.30
CA VAL A 37 12.12 -21.06 7.12
C VAL A 37 13.34 -20.22 6.82
N ARG A 38 13.17 -18.91 6.62
CA ARG A 38 14.27 -17.95 6.44
C ARG A 38 14.24 -16.90 7.54
N LEU A 39 15.31 -16.85 8.32
CA LEU A 39 15.56 -15.85 9.35
C LEU A 39 16.65 -14.89 8.86
N GLY A 40 16.66 -13.66 9.35
CA GLY A 40 17.69 -12.69 9.03
C GLY A 40 18.13 -11.89 10.25
N CYS A 41 19.35 -11.35 10.18
CA CYS A 41 19.96 -10.52 11.20
C CYS A 41 20.55 -9.29 10.50
N LEU A 42 19.90 -8.15 10.71
CA LEU A 42 20.32 -6.87 10.17
C LEU A 42 21.33 -6.22 11.12
N VAL A 43 22.48 -5.81 10.58
CA VAL A 43 23.54 -5.12 11.32
C VAL A 43 23.73 -3.74 10.70
N LYS A 44 23.57 -2.68 11.49
CA LYS A 44 23.51 -1.30 10.99
C LYS A 44 24.35 -0.36 11.84
N ASP A 45 24.74 0.78 11.27
CA ASP A 45 25.28 1.94 11.96
C ASP A 45 26.66 1.70 12.61
N TYR A 46 27.57 0.97 11.93
CA TYR A 46 28.93 0.69 12.43
C TYR A 46 30.05 1.25 11.56
N LEU A 47 31.21 1.47 12.18
CA LEU A 47 32.45 1.87 11.54
C LEU A 47 33.65 1.23 12.26
N PRO A 48 34.63 0.68 11.53
CA PRO A 48 34.72 0.52 10.07
C PRO A 48 33.89 -0.67 9.54
N GLY A 49 33.81 -0.86 8.22
CA GLY A 49 32.85 -1.79 7.58
C GLY A 49 33.05 -3.29 7.79
N SER A 50 33.93 -3.72 8.68
CA SER A 50 34.26 -5.12 8.92
C SER A 50 33.53 -5.67 10.14
N VAL A 51 32.55 -6.54 9.93
CA VAL A 51 31.84 -7.29 11.00
C VAL A 51 31.80 -8.77 10.65
N THR A 52 31.89 -9.61 11.68
CA THR A 52 31.72 -11.05 11.55
C THR A 52 30.37 -11.44 12.13
N VAL A 53 29.49 -12.00 11.31
CA VAL A 53 28.18 -12.50 11.74
C VAL A 53 28.19 -14.01 11.76
N THR A 54 27.89 -14.61 12.92
CA THR A 54 27.77 -16.06 13.12
C THR A 54 26.40 -16.41 13.68
N TRP A 55 25.98 -17.66 13.50
CA TRP A 55 24.75 -18.20 14.08
C TRP A 55 25.13 -19.29 15.08
N ASP A 56 24.49 -19.31 16.26
CA ASP A 56 24.79 -20.25 17.34
C ASP A 56 24.46 -21.71 16.98
N THR A 57 23.42 -21.89 16.16
CA THR A 57 22.94 -23.18 15.69
C THR A 57 22.62 -23.07 14.20
N VAL A 58 23.32 -23.85 13.38
CA VAL A 58 22.97 -24.04 11.96
C VAL A 58 22.62 -25.52 11.82
N PRO A 59 21.35 -25.86 11.52
CA PRO A 59 20.94 -27.25 11.33
C PRO A 59 21.70 -27.90 10.16
N LEU A 60 21.80 -29.24 10.13
CA LEU A 60 22.55 -29.98 9.10
C LEU A 60 22.08 -29.64 7.66
N ASP A 61 20.79 -29.36 7.49
CA ASP A 61 20.18 -28.96 6.22
C ASP A 61 19.96 -27.43 6.10
N GLY A 62 20.61 -26.66 6.97
CA GLY A 62 20.55 -25.20 7.02
C GLY A 62 21.74 -24.55 6.31
N SER A 63 21.52 -23.37 5.75
CA SER A 63 22.57 -22.58 5.10
C SER A 63 22.54 -21.13 5.56
N THR A 64 23.71 -20.55 5.81
CA THR A 64 23.86 -19.13 6.13
C THR A 64 24.43 -18.36 4.94
N LEU A 65 23.95 -17.13 4.74
CA LEU A 65 24.44 -16.22 3.71
C LEU A 65 24.55 -14.82 4.31
N THR A 66 25.76 -14.27 4.36
CA THR A 66 26.00 -12.89 4.81
C THR A 66 26.31 -12.02 3.62
N PHE A 67 25.53 -10.96 3.43
CA PHE A 67 25.72 -10.01 2.34
C PHE A 67 26.91 -9.09 2.63
N PRO A 68 27.64 -8.59 1.62
CA PRO A 68 28.74 -7.65 1.83
C PRO A 68 28.28 -6.39 2.57
N SER A 69 29.14 -5.83 3.43
CA SER A 69 28.88 -4.54 4.08
C SER A 69 28.82 -3.43 3.04
N ILE A 70 27.77 -2.61 3.08
CA ILE A 70 27.58 -1.44 2.21
C ILE A 70 27.69 -0.19 3.06
N GLN A 71 28.40 0.82 2.56
CA GLN A 71 28.47 2.12 3.24
C GLN A 71 27.21 2.94 2.96
N MET A 72 26.52 3.36 4.01
CA MET A 72 25.36 4.24 3.95
C MET A 72 25.82 5.66 3.60
N ALA A 73 25.37 6.14 2.45
CA ALA A 73 25.72 7.47 1.94
C ALA A 73 25.25 8.63 2.86
N SER A 74 24.34 8.38 3.80
CA SER A 74 23.78 9.35 4.74
C SER A 74 24.64 9.61 5.97
N SER A 75 25.42 8.62 6.42
CA SER A 75 26.16 8.69 7.69
C SER A 75 27.60 8.19 7.58
N SER A 76 28.03 7.74 6.39
CA SER A 76 29.31 7.03 6.17
C SER A 76 29.48 5.75 6.99
N LEU A 77 28.44 5.33 7.73
CA LEU A 77 28.39 4.09 8.51
C LEU A 77 28.03 2.91 7.61
N TYR A 78 28.42 1.71 8.01
CA TYR A 78 28.16 0.50 7.25
C TYR A 78 26.87 -0.21 7.70
N ILE A 79 26.31 -0.98 6.78
CA ILE A 79 25.17 -1.86 6.99
C ILE A 79 25.43 -3.20 6.30
N THR A 80 25.07 -4.30 6.93
CA THR A 80 25.09 -5.65 6.34
C THR A 80 23.87 -6.43 6.84
N THR A 81 23.57 -7.56 6.20
CA THR A 81 22.54 -8.49 6.65
C THR A 81 23.06 -9.91 6.51
N SER A 82 22.77 -10.76 7.50
CA SER A 82 23.01 -12.21 7.42
C SER A 82 21.68 -12.95 7.42
N GLN A 83 21.52 -13.92 6.54
CA GLN A 83 20.34 -14.76 6.39
C GLN A 83 20.67 -16.20 6.81
N LEU A 84 19.78 -16.82 7.57
CA LEU A 84 19.78 -18.25 7.89
C LEU A 84 18.56 -18.91 7.21
N THR A 85 18.81 -19.90 6.37
CA THR A 85 17.77 -20.70 5.71
C THR A 85 17.75 -22.09 6.31
N ILE A 86 16.58 -22.60 6.67
CA ILE A 86 16.43 -23.85 7.41
C ILE A 86 15.36 -24.71 6.74
N SER A 87 15.60 -26.02 6.65
CA SER A 87 14.64 -27.03 6.16
C SER A 87 14.46 -28.11 7.24
N GLY A 88 13.25 -28.64 7.45
CA GLY A 88 12.99 -29.75 8.38
C GLY A 88 12.46 -29.36 9.78
N GLU A 89 12.50 -30.31 10.73
CA GLU A 89 12.05 -30.16 12.12
C GLU A 89 13.13 -29.43 12.96
N GLN A 90 12.75 -28.34 13.64
CA GLN A 90 13.70 -27.28 14.03
C GLN A 90 13.65 -26.92 15.51
N PRO A 91 14.76 -26.39 16.08
CA PRO A 91 14.73 -25.70 17.36
C PRO A 91 13.89 -24.41 17.27
N LYS A 92 13.34 -24.02 18.42
CA LYS A 92 12.39 -22.91 18.57
C LYS A 92 13.01 -21.53 18.39
N GLU A 93 14.33 -21.42 18.54
CA GLU A 93 15.05 -20.15 18.60
C GLU A 93 16.46 -20.28 18.01
N PHE A 94 16.90 -19.23 17.32
CA PHE A 94 18.22 -19.10 16.71
C PHE A 94 18.83 -17.77 17.10
N THR A 95 20.12 -17.74 17.45
CA THR A 95 20.80 -16.51 17.85
C THR A 95 21.86 -16.13 16.84
N CYS A 96 21.71 -14.95 16.22
CA CYS A 96 22.81 -14.34 15.49
C CYS A 96 23.74 -13.63 16.46
N ARG A 97 25.05 -13.81 16.27
CA ARG A 97 26.13 -13.14 17.01
C ARG A 97 26.93 -12.29 16.05
N VAL A 98 27.18 -11.05 16.44
CA VAL A 98 27.89 -10.05 15.65
C VAL A 98 29.11 -9.61 16.43
N LEU A 99 30.28 -9.91 15.86
CA LEU A 99 31.57 -9.47 16.36
C LEU A 99 32.04 -8.28 15.52
N HIS A 100 32.27 -7.16 16.18
CA HIS A 100 32.91 -5.98 15.61
C HIS A 100 34.23 -5.77 16.34
N ALA A 101 35.32 -6.26 15.74
CA ALA A 101 36.65 -6.33 16.37
C ALA A 101 37.15 -4.95 16.81
N GLU A 102 36.87 -3.93 16.00
CA GLU A 102 37.37 -2.57 16.16
C GLU A 102 36.76 -1.84 17.37
N THR A 103 35.52 -2.16 17.73
CA THR A 103 34.88 -1.65 18.97
C THR A 103 34.89 -2.67 20.09
N ASN A 104 35.55 -3.83 19.88
CA ASN A 104 35.50 -4.99 20.76
C ASN A 104 34.05 -5.36 21.16
N SER A 105 33.09 -5.14 20.26
CA SER A 105 31.67 -5.35 20.55
C SER A 105 31.25 -6.74 20.11
N ASN A 106 30.56 -7.44 21.02
CA ASN A 106 30.00 -8.76 20.79
C ASN A 106 28.51 -8.70 21.12
N LEU A 107 27.68 -8.56 20.09
CA LEU A 107 26.24 -8.38 20.21
C LEU A 107 25.55 -9.66 19.78
N ASN A 108 24.44 -10.01 20.44
CA ASN A 108 23.65 -11.16 20.06
C ASN A 108 22.15 -10.84 20.00
N LYS A 109 21.44 -11.48 19.07
CA LYS A 109 19.99 -11.37 18.97
C LYS A 109 19.37 -12.71 18.68
N THR A 110 18.46 -13.13 19.56
CA THR A 110 17.70 -14.36 19.44
C THR A 110 16.42 -14.13 18.65
N ILE A 111 16.12 -15.06 17.76
CA ILE A 111 15.03 -15.02 16.78
C ILE A 111 14.27 -16.33 16.90
N SER A 112 12.98 -16.26 17.22
CA SER A 112 12.14 -17.45 17.34
C SER A 112 11.60 -17.92 15.98
N THR A 113 11.55 -19.24 15.78
CA THR A 113 10.85 -19.90 14.68
C THR A 113 9.37 -20.10 14.96
N GLU A 114 8.93 -20.02 16.23
CA GLU A 114 7.51 -20.07 16.56
C GLU A 114 6.83 -18.83 15.97
N CYS A 115 5.86 -19.05 15.05
CA CYS A 115 4.93 -18.00 14.65
C CYS A 115 4.03 -17.71 15.87
N ALA A 116 4.52 -16.92 16.84
CA ALA A 116 3.66 -16.33 17.84
C ALA A 116 2.52 -15.62 17.10
N LYS A 117 1.27 -15.99 17.40
CA LYS A 117 0.05 -15.35 16.90
C LYS A 117 -0.05 -13.92 17.43
N ASN A 118 0.88 -13.06 17.01
CA ASN A 118 0.73 -11.61 17.10
C ASN A 118 -0.04 -11.11 15.87
N PHE A 119 -1.00 -11.90 15.40
CA PHE A 119 -1.90 -11.52 14.33
C PHE A 119 -3.33 -11.80 14.74
N SER A 120 -4.24 -10.91 14.37
CA SER A 120 -5.67 -11.11 14.51
C SER A 120 -6.17 -11.90 13.30
N ASP A 121 -7.06 -12.86 13.55
CA ASP A 121 -7.70 -13.68 12.52
C ASP A 121 -8.82 -12.88 11.81
N PRO A 122 -9.07 -13.10 10.51
CA PRO A 122 -10.11 -12.39 9.77
C PRO A 122 -11.50 -12.82 10.22
N SER A 123 -12.38 -11.86 10.47
CA SER A 123 -13.82 -12.09 10.53
C SER A 123 -14.37 -12.13 9.10
N VAL A 124 -14.91 -13.28 8.70
CA VAL A 124 -15.54 -13.50 7.39
C VAL A 124 -17.05 -13.45 7.55
N LYS A 125 -17.72 -12.55 6.83
CA LYS A 125 -19.18 -12.42 6.83
C LYS A 125 -19.70 -12.28 5.41
N LEU A 126 -20.65 -13.13 5.04
CA LEU A 126 -21.28 -13.13 3.73
C LEU A 126 -22.65 -12.41 3.78
N PHE A 127 -22.83 -11.44 2.88
CA PHE A 127 -24.03 -10.64 2.71
C PHE A 127 -24.63 -10.87 1.32
N TYR A 128 -25.93 -10.61 1.16
CA TYR A 128 -26.63 -10.74 -0.12
C TYR A 128 -27.62 -9.58 -0.34
N SER A 129 -27.85 -9.19 -1.58
CA SER A 129 -28.58 -7.95 -1.93
C SER A 129 -30.11 -8.02 -1.87
N SER A 130 -30.73 -9.21 -1.92
CA SER A 130 -32.19 -9.36 -1.88
C SER A 130 -32.63 -10.67 -1.25
N CYS A 131 -33.72 -10.59 -0.49
CA CYS A 131 -34.44 -11.73 0.09
C CYS A 131 -35.79 -12.01 -0.59
N ASN A 132 -36.14 -11.29 -1.67
CA ASN A 132 -37.45 -11.46 -2.30
C ASN A 132 -37.52 -12.82 -3.03
N PRO A 133 -38.32 -13.81 -2.60
CA PRO A 133 -38.44 -15.09 -3.29
C PRO A 133 -39.19 -14.97 -4.63
N ASN A 134 -39.95 -13.88 -4.81
CA ASN A 134 -40.80 -13.63 -5.97
C ASN A 134 -40.16 -12.64 -6.98
N GLY A 135 -38.85 -12.41 -6.88
CA GLY A 135 -38.13 -11.59 -7.86
C GLY A 135 -38.14 -12.26 -9.25
N ASP A 136 -38.05 -11.46 -10.31
CA ASP A 136 -37.86 -11.99 -11.66
C ASP A 136 -36.58 -12.83 -11.72
N THR A 137 -36.65 -14.01 -12.34
CA THR A 137 -35.58 -15.01 -12.45
C THR A 137 -34.26 -14.47 -13.02
N GLN A 138 -34.32 -13.40 -13.82
CA GLN A 138 -33.15 -12.76 -14.42
C GLN A 138 -32.53 -11.67 -13.54
N THR A 139 -33.18 -11.30 -12.44
CA THR A 139 -32.67 -10.28 -11.50
C THR A 139 -31.33 -10.74 -10.93
N THR A 140 -30.34 -9.86 -10.87
CA THR A 140 -29.04 -10.18 -10.30
C THR A 140 -29.08 -10.07 -8.77
N ILE A 141 -28.59 -11.10 -8.10
CA ILE A 141 -28.30 -11.13 -6.65
C ILE A 141 -26.79 -10.94 -6.47
N HIS A 142 -26.43 -9.91 -5.71
CA HIS A 142 -25.04 -9.64 -5.35
C HIS A 142 -24.73 -10.32 -4.04
N LEU A 143 -23.69 -11.16 -4.03
CA LEU A 143 -23.13 -11.73 -2.82
C LEU A 143 -21.84 -10.97 -2.48
N LEU A 144 -21.75 -10.46 -1.25
CA LEU A 144 -20.60 -9.70 -0.76
C LEU A 144 -20.01 -10.39 0.46
N CYS A 145 -18.81 -10.94 0.30
CA CYS A 145 -18.02 -11.48 1.38
C CYS A 145 -17.12 -10.40 1.98
N ARG A 146 -17.44 -9.93 3.19
CA ARG A 146 -16.60 -8.99 3.94
C ARG A 146 -15.60 -9.75 4.81
N ILE A 147 -14.34 -9.32 4.77
CA ILE A 147 -13.21 -9.93 5.48
C ILE A 147 -12.57 -8.81 6.30
N SER A 148 -12.61 -8.87 7.63
CA SER A 148 -12.18 -7.73 8.45
C SER A 148 -11.50 -8.11 9.75
N GLY A 149 -10.67 -7.22 10.28
CA GLY A 149 -10.05 -7.39 11.59
C GLY A 149 -8.86 -8.35 11.58
N TYR A 150 -8.28 -8.62 10.41
CA TYR A 150 -7.06 -9.43 10.31
C TYR A 150 -5.82 -8.56 10.30
N THR A 151 -4.70 -9.06 10.81
CA THR A 151 -3.43 -8.33 10.66
C THR A 151 -2.98 -8.33 9.20
N PRO A 152 -2.44 -7.22 8.67
CA PRO A 152 -2.03 -7.15 7.26
C PRO A 152 -1.21 -8.38 6.83
N GLY A 153 -1.66 -9.05 5.76
CA GLY A 153 -1.11 -10.33 5.33
C GLY A 153 -1.86 -10.91 4.13
N LYS A 154 -1.22 -11.82 3.39
CA LYS A 154 -1.79 -12.40 2.17
C LYS A 154 -2.99 -13.30 2.50
N ILE A 155 -4.15 -12.98 1.91
CA ILE A 155 -5.35 -13.82 1.97
C ILE A 155 -5.67 -14.37 0.57
N LYS A 156 -6.27 -15.57 0.49
CA LYS A 156 -6.84 -16.13 -0.75
C LYS A 156 -8.33 -16.37 -0.54
N VAL A 157 -9.18 -15.79 -1.37
CA VAL A 157 -10.64 -15.97 -1.31
C VAL A 157 -11.06 -16.95 -2.41
N THR A 158 -11.93 -17.89 -2.06
CA THR A 158 -12.49 -18.89 -2.98
C THR A 158 -14.00 -18.98 -2.76
N TRP A 159 -14.78 -19.01 -3.84
CA TRP A 159 -16.22 -19.16 -3.80
C TRP A 159 -16.64 -20.61 -4.09
N LEU A 160 -17.52 -21.14 -3.25
CA LEU A 160 -18.07 -22.48 -3.41
C LEU A 160 -19.57 -22.42 -3.66
N VAL A 161 -20.06 -23.35 -4.48
CA VAL A 161 -21.50 -23.63 -4.65
C VAL A 161 -21.73 -25.06 -4.19
N ASP A 162 -22.57 -25.24 -3.16
CA ASP A 162 -22.84 -26.53 -2.53
C ASP A 162 -21.56 -27.27 -2.07
N GLY A 163 -20.56 -26.50 -1.63
CA GLY A 163 -19.29 -27.01 -1.13
C GLY A 163 -18.21 -27.28 -2.20
N LEU A 164 -18.53 -27.14 -3.49
CA LEU A 164 -17.58 -27.31 -4.59
C LEU A 164 -17.08 -25.96 -5.11
N GLU A 165 -15.78 -25.86 -5.42
CA GLU A 165 -15.21 -24.66 -6.05
C GLU A 165 -15.88 -24.40 -7.40
N SER A 166 -16.31 -23.17 -7.63
CA SER A 166 -17.00 -22.78 -8.86
C SER A 166 -16.18 -21.76 -9.63
N GLU A 167 -15.75 -22.15 -10.83
CA GLU A 167 -15.08 -21.24 -11.79
C GLU A 167 -16.09 -20.38 -12.58
N GLU A 168 -17.37 -20.76 -12.57
CA GLU A 168 -18.46 -20.00 -13.21
C GLU A 168 -18.78 -18.71 -12.43
N LEU A 169 -18.33 -18.63 -11.18
CA LEU A 169 -18.48 -17.47 -10.30
C LEU A 169 -17.31 -16.51 -10.48
N TYR A 170 -17.51 -15.48 -11.32
CA TYR A 170 -16.54 -14.41 -11.52
C TYR A 170 -16.45 -13.49 -10.30
N ALA A 171 -15.60 -13.87 -9.35
CA ALA A 171 -15.39 -13.11 -8.12
C ALA A 171 -14.45 -11.91 -8.34
N ARG A 172 -14.83 -10.74 -7.81
CA ARG A 172 -13.98 -9.55 -7.75
C ARG A 172 -13.57 -9.31 -6.30
N SER A 173 -12.28 -9.17 -6.04
CA SER A 173 -11.78 -8.76 -4.72
C SER A 173 -11.50 -7.27 -4.67
N GLY A 174 -11.87 -6.64 -3.55
CA GLY A 174 -11.64 -5.23 -3.28
C GLY A 174 -10.22 -4.95 -2.76
N PRO A 175 -9.80 -3.67 -2.74
CA PRO A 175 -8.52 -3.27 -2.16
C PRO A 175 -8.50 -3.49 -0.64
N GLU A 176 -7.31 -3.77 -0.11
CA GLU A 176 -7.09 -3.86 1.33
C GLU A 176 -7.16 -2.47 1.98
N ILE A 177 -7.95 -2.35 3.04
CA ILE A 177 -8.16 -1.14 3.82
C ILE A 177 -7.49 -1.34 5.18
N GLN A 178 -6.49 -0.53 5.48
CA GLN A 178 -5.79 -0.58 6.76
C GLN A 178 -6.55 0.22 7.82
N GLU A 179 -6.92 -0.43 8.91
CA GLU A 179 -7.64 0.11 10.07
C GLU A 179 -6.74 -0.02 11.30
N GLY A 180 -5.79 0.92 11.44
CA GLY A 180 -4.76 0.88 12.48
C GLY A 180 -3.74 -0.25 12.23
N ASN A 181 -3.65 -1.19 13.15
CA ASN A 181 -2.80 -2.39 13.02
C ASN A 181 -3.50 -3.56 12.30
N LEU A 182 -4.78 -3.40 11.95
CA LEU A 182 -5.59 -4.42 11.27
C LEU A 182 -5.93 -4.00 9.85
N THR A 183 -6.49 -4.94 9.09
CA THR A 183 -6.84 -4.79 7.68
C THR A 183 -8.22 -5.39 7.45
N SER A 184 -8.92 -4.83 6.49
CA SER A 184 -10.16 -5.37 5.95
C SER A 184 -10.15 -5.34 4.42
N THR A 185 -10.92 -6.22 3.82
CA THR A 185 -11.15 -6.28 2.37
C THR A 185 -12.48 -6.99 2.12
N TYR A 186 -12.85 -7.15 0.87
CA TYR A 186 -14.05 -7.88 0.48
C TYR A 186 -13.86 -8.63 -0.83
N SER A 187 -14.74 -9.60 -1.08
CA SER A 187 -14.91 -10.26 -2.37
C SER A 187 -16.38 -10.27 -2.73
N GLU A 188 -16.71 -9.99 -3.99
CA GLU A 188 -18.08 -9.95 -4.48
C GLU A 188 -18.28 -10.89 -5.67
N VAL A 189 -19.47 -11.47 -5.77
CA VAL A 189 -19.89 -12.25 -6.94
C VAL A 189 -21.36 -11.99 -7.25
N ASN A 190 -21.71 -12.08 -8.53
CA ASN A 190 -23.07 -11.91 -9.01
C ASN A 190 -23.66 -13.27 -9.40
N ILE A 191 -24.88 -13.56 -8.94
CA ILE A 191 -25.67 -14.73 -9.34
C ILE A 191 -27.05 -14.26 -9.80
N THR A 192 -27.83 -15.14 -10.43
CA THR A 192 -29.21 -14.82 -10.82
C THR A 192 -30.20 -15.19 -9.71
N GLN A 193 -31.35 -14.50 -9.69
CA GLN A 193 -32.47 -14.82 -8.81
C GLN A 193 -32.93 -16.27 -9.00
N GLY A 194 -32.93 -16.79 -10.24
CA GLY A 194 -33.23 -18.19 -10.52
C GLY A 194 -32.26 -19.16 -9.82
N GLN A 195 -30.96 -18.85 -9.81
CA GLN A 195 -29.95 -19.64 -9.08
C GLN A 195 -30.06 -19.47 -7.56
N TRP A 196 -30.50 -18.31 -7.07
CA TRP A 196 -30.68 -18.04 -5.65
C TRP A 196 -31.87 -18.83 -5.05
N VAL A 197 -32.98 -18.92 -5.77
CA VAL A 197 -34.18 -19.65 -5.30
C VAL A 197 -34.06 -21.19 -5.42
N SER A 198 -33.06 -21.68 -6.16
CA SER A 198 -32.85 -23.11 -6.45
C SER A 198 -32.17 -23.90 -5.33
N GLU A 199 -32.29 -23.47 -4.07
CA GLU A 199 -31.76 -24.16 -2.87
C GLU A 199 -30.24 -24.33 -2.79
N LYS A 200 -29.49 -23.65 -3.67
CA LYS A 200 -28.03 -23.67 -3.64
C LYS A 200 -27.49 -22.92 -2.42
N THR A 201 -26.41 -23.44 -1.85
CA THR A 201 -25.65 -22.79 -0.79
C THR A 201 -24.39 -22.17 -1.38
N TYR A 202 -24.25 -20.87 -1.21
CA TYR A 202 -23.07 -20.12 -1.63
C TYR A 202 -22.16 -19.88 -0.45
N THR A 203 -20.88 -20.24 -0.59
CA THR A 203 -19.90 -20.11 0.48
C THR A 203 -18.76 -19.23 0.03
N CYS A 204 -18.41 -18.24 0.85
CA CYS A 204 -17.14 -17.55 0.76
C CYS A 204 -16.14 -18.21 1.70
N ARG A 205 -15.08 -18.79 1.15
CA ARG A 205 -13.98 -19.40 1.89
C ARG A 205 -12.74 -18.54 1.78
N VAL A 206 -12.20 -18.13 2.91
CA VAL A 206 -10.99 -17.31 3.02
C VAL A 206 -9.88 -18.16 3.61
N ASN A 207 -8.83 -18.40 2.83
CA ASN A 207 -7.60 -18.97 3.30
C ASN A 207 -6.66 -17.85 3.77
N TYR A 208 -6.29 -17.90 5.05
CA TYR A 208 -5.40 -16.93 5.67
C TYR A 208 -4.38 -17.67 6.52
N TYR A 209 -3.11 -17.56 6.14
CA TYR A 209 -2.00 -18.29 6.78
C TYR A 209 -2.26 -19.81 6.92
N GLY A 210 -2.84 -20.46 5.90
CA GLY A 210 -3.11 -21.91 5.89
C GLY A 210 -4.44 -22.32 6.54
N TYR A 211 -5.10 -21.44 7.29
CA TYR A 211 -6.41 -21.71 7.89
C TYR A 211 -7.55 -21.27 6.96
N ASN A 212 -8.60 -22.10 6.85
CA ASN A 212 -9.80 -21.77 6.09
C ASN A 212 -10.90 -21.26 7.03
N LEU A 213 -11.42 -20.08 6.74
CA LEU A 213 -12.58 -19.49 7.40
C LEU A 213 -13.72 -19.31 6.40
N GLU A 214 -14.91 -19.77 6.75
CA GLU A 214 -16.05 -19.85 5.83
C GLU A 214 -17.26 -19.08 6.33
N SER A 215 -18.01 -18.51 5.39
CA SER A 215 -19.33 -17.93 5.64
C SER A 215 -20.28 -18.30 4.51
N HIS A 216 -21.50 -18.68 4.87
CA HIS A 216 -22.47 -19.30 3.96
C HIS A 216 -23.73 -18.44 3.79
N ALA A 217 -24.30 -18.48 2.60
CA ALA A 217 -25.54 -17.81 2.24
C ALA A 217 -26.45 -18.77 1.47
N HIS A 218 -27.74 -18.75 1.81
CA HIS A 218 -28.78 -19.57 1.19
C HIS A 218 -30.06 -18.74 1.07
N ARG A 219 -31.02 -19.23 0.28
CA ARG A 219 -32.30 -18.55 0.06
C ARG A 219 -33.03 -18.26 1.38
N CYS A 220 -33.69 -17.11 1.45
CA CYS A 220 -34.46 -16.73 2.63
C CYS A 220 -35.71 -17.62 2.77
N THR A 221 -35.95 -18.20 3.94
CA THR A 221 -37.18 -18.93 4.24
C THR A 221 -38.29 -17.92 4.55
N GLY A 222 -39.28 -17.85 3.67
CA GLY A 222 -40.34 -16.84 3.77
C GLY A 222 -41.26 -17.06 4.96
N THR A 223 -41.24 -16.15 5.93
CA THR A 223 -42.44 -15.74 6.68
C THR A 223 -42.72 -14.29 6.33
N ALA A 224 -43.78 -14.08 5.54
CA ALA A 224 -44.28 -12.76 5.20
C ALA A 224 -44.73 -12.04 6.49
N LEU A 225 -44.02 -10.99 6.89
CA LEU A 225 -44.53 -10.05 7.89
C LEU A 225 -45.55 -9.14 7.20
N THR A 226 -46.81 -9.55 7.23
CA THR A 226 -47.96 -8.68 7.03
C THR A 226 -47.95 -7.57 8.08
N TYR A 227 -47.81 -6.32 7.65
CA TYR A 227 -48.06 -5.16 8.50
C TYR A 227 -49.54 -5.11 8.87
N ALA A 228 -49.88 -5.64 10.05
CA ALA A 228 -51.16 -5.41 10.68
C ALA A 228 -51.03 -4.20 11.62
N ASN A 229 -51.78 -3.16 11.26
CA ASN A 229 -51.98 -1.95 12.04
C ASN A 229 -52.93 -2.29 13.19
N THR A 230 -52.50 -2.22 14.46
CA THR A 230 -53.42 -2.23 15.60
C THR A 230 -52.88 -1.41 16.78
N GLN A 231 -53.81 -0.61 17.30
CA GLN A 231 -53.73 0.38 18.36
C GLN A 231 -53.34 -0.22 19.73
N THR A 232 -52.79 0.65 20.58
CA THR A 232 -52.66 0.49 22.04
C THR A 232 -54.04 0.33 22.72
N PRO A 233 -54.10 -0.28 23.93
CA PRO A 233 -54.04 0.51 25.18
C PRO A 233 -53.26 -0.19 26.33
N GLY A 234 -52.91 0.59 27.36
CA GLY A 234 -51.88 0.26 28.35
C GLY A 234 -52.33 -0.46 29.63
N ALA A 235 -51.39 -0.62 30.58
CA ALA A 235 -51.64 -0.82 32.01
C ALA A 235 -50.31 -0.75 32.82
N GLN A 236 -50.46 -0.47 34.11
CA GLN A 236 -49.53 0.12 35.08
C GLN A 236 -48.68 -0.86 35.90
N GLY A 237 -47.68 -0.29 36.61
CA GLY A 237 -47.06 -0.79 37.86
C GLY A 237 -45.64 -1.33 37.66
N GLY A 238 -44.59 -1.01 38.42
CA GLY A 238 -44.40 -0.31 39.70
C GLY A 238 -43.29 -1.05 40.49
N GLY A 239 -42.18 -0.39 40.85
CA GLY A 239 -41.20 -0.89 41.86
C GLY A 239 -39.70 -0.85 41.49
N ARG A 240 -38.92 -0.01 42.21
CA ARG A 240 -37.43 0.13 42.25
C ARG A 240 -36.80 -0.83 43.31
N PRO A 241 -35.48 -0.81 43.60
CA PRO A 241 -34.29 -1.04 42.75
C PRO A 241 -33.25 -1.98 43.44
N ALA A 242 -32.23 -2.49 42.72
CA ALA A 242 -30.85 -2.58 43.24
C ALA A 242 -29.85 -3.13 42.20
N SER A 243 -28.84 -2.29 41.91
CA SER A 243 -27.42 -2.58 41.67
C SER A 243 -27.03 -3.90 41.00
N HIS A 244 -26.43 -3.82 39.81
CA HIS A 244 -25.00 -4.09 39.62
C HIS A 244 -24.52 -3.46 38.31
N ARG A 245 -23.50 -2.60 38.42
CA ARG A 245 -22.70 -2.06 37.30
C ARG A 245 -21.71 -3.15 36.89
N PRO A 246 -21.47 -3.33 35.59
CA PRO A 246 -20.14 -2.98 35.07
C PRO A 246 -20.24 -1.99 33.91
N LEU A 247 -19.27 -1.09 33.86
CA LEU A 247 -19.01 -0.17 32.75
C LEU A 247 -18.80 -0.97 31.46
N SER A 248 -19.77 -0.96 30.55
CA SER A 248 -19.49 -1.25 29.14
C SER A 248 -18.97 0.04 28.53
N HIS A 249 -17.69 0.03 28.15
CA HIS A 249 -17.15 0.97 27.18
C HIS A 249 -18.04 0.92 25.94
N THR A 250 -18.83 1.97 25.75
CA THR A 250 -19.41 2.29 24.46
C THR A 250 -18.25 2.60 23.54
N ALA A 251 -17.83 1.64 22.73
CA ALA A 251 -17.18 1.96 21.48
C ALA A 251 -18.26 2.66 20.64
N GLU A 252 -18.23 4.00 20.67
CA GLU A 252 -18.92 4.83 19.70
C GLU A 252 -18.54 4.31 18.31
N SER A 253 -19.46 3.59 17.67
CA SER A 253 -19.50 3.53 16.23
C SER A 253 -19.84 4.94 15.76
N GLU A 254 -18.82 5.79 15.56
CA GLU A 254 -19.03 7.01 14.79
C GLU A 254 -19.59 6.59 13.42
N PRO A 255 -20.78 7.07 13.03
CA PRO A 255 -21.29 6.82 11.69
C PRO A 255 -20.32 7.48 10.70
N ARG A 256 -19.78 6.71 9.74
CA ARG A 256 -18.99 7.26 8.62
C ARG A 256 -19.87 8.28 7.88
N GLY A 257 -19.63 9.56 8.12
CA GLY A 257 -20.34 10.65 7.48
C GLY A 257 -19.81 10.95 6.09
N VAL A 258 -20.60 11.70 5.30
CA VAL A 258 -20.23 12.20 3.98
C VAL A 258 -18.83 12.84 4.03
N SER A 259 -17.97 12.46 3.08
CA SER A 259 -16.59 12.92 3.03
C SER A 259 -16.24 13.46 1.65
N ALA A 260 -15.40 14.50 1.60
CA ALA A 260 -14.91 15.09 0.36
C ALA A 260 -13.37 15.09 0.32
N TYR A 261 -12.82 14.67 -0.82
CA TYR A 261 -11.38 14.56 -1.10
C TYR A 261 -11.01 15.38 -2.33
N LEU A 262 -9.84 16.02 -2.30
CA LEU A 262 -9.29 16.75 -3.44
C LEU A 262 -8.04 16.05 -3.97
N SER A 263 -7.94 15.95 -5.29
CA SER A 263 -6.75 15.43 -5.98
C SER A 263 -6.13 16.48 -6.90
N PRO A 264 -4.80 16.66 -6.87
CA PRO A 264 -4.11 17.60 -7.75
C PRO A 264 -4.09 17.09 -9.20
N PRO A 265 -3.75 17.95 -10.18
CA PRO A 265 -3.51 17.50 -11.54
C PRO A 265 -2.26 16.62 -11.57
N THR A 266 -2.26 15.59 -12.40
CA THR A 266 -1.08 14.74 -12.53
C THR A 266 0.06 15.49 -13.26
N PRO A 267 1.34 15.18 -12.97
CA PRO A 267 2.46 15.73 -13.76
C PRO A 267 2.36 15.45 -15.26
N LEU A 268 1.75 14.32 -15.65
CA LEU A 268 1.47 14.00 -17.05
C LEU A 268 0.49 15.03 -17.67
N GLU A 269 -0.61 15.33 -17.00
CA GLU A 269 -1.59 16.31 -17.49
C GLU A 269 -1.01 17.74 -17.53
N LEU A 270 -0.19 18.11 -16.56
CA LEU A 270 0.44 19.43 -16.48
C LEU A 270 1.47 19.67 -17.58
N TYR A 271 2.41 18.74 -17.75
CA TYR A 271 3.63 19.01 -18.52
C TYR A 271 3.67 18.34 -19.89
N VAL A 272 2.88 17.27 -20.09
CA VAL A 272 2.86 16.52 -21.35
C VAL A 272 1.57 16.78 -22.12
N ASN A 273 0.41 16.51 -21.51
CA ASN A 273 -0.88 16.67 -22.20
C ASN A 273 -1.34 18.14 -22.25
N LYS A 274 -0.79 19.00 -21.37
CA LYS A 274 -1.14 20.43 -21.23
C LYS A 274 -2.64 20.66 -21.01
N SER A 275 -3.26 19.78 -20.23
CA SER A 275 -4.69 19.80 -19.92
C SER A 275 -4.94 19.48 -18.43
N PRO A 276 -4.36 20.24 -17.49
CA PRO A 276 -4.46 19.93 -16.07
C PRO A 276 -5.88 20.15 -15.54
N LYS A 277 -6.31 19.24 -14.68
CA LYS A 277 -7.59 19.31 -13.97
C LYS A 277 -7.41 18.90 -12.52
N ILE A 278 -8.11 19.57 -11.63
CA ILE A 278 -8.25 19.13 -10.23
C ILE A 278 -9.59 18.40 -10.07
N THR A 279 -9.64 17.48 -9.11
CA THR A 279 -10.82 16.63 -8.89
C THR A 279 -11.29 16.74 -7.46
N CYS A 280 -12.60 16.93 -7.27
CA CYS A 280 -13.29 16.84 -5.98
C CYS A 280 -14.17 15.58 -5.97
N LEU A 281 -13.81 14.63 -5.11
CA LEU A 281 -14.51 13.37 -4.92
C LEU A 281 -15.30 13.42 -3.63
N VAL A 282 -16.61 13.35 -3.72
CA VAL A 282 -17.52 13.25 -2.57
C VAL A 282 -18.02 11.82 -2.46
N VAL A 283 -17.92 11.22 -1.28
CA VAL A 283 -18.35 9.85 -1.00
C VAL A 283 -19.36 9.82 0.14
N ASP A 284 -20.08 8.71 0.25
CA ASP A 284 -21.02 8.41 1.32
C ASP A 284 -22.23 9.35 1.43
N LEU A 285 -22.62 10.01 0.32
CA LEU A 285 -23.88 10.76 0.24
C LEU A 285 -25.09 9.82 0.26
N ALA A 286 -26.14 10.16 1.00
CA ALA A 286 -27.36 9.36 1.01
C ALA A 286 -28.11 9.42 -0.33
N ASN A 287 -28.10 10.57 -1.00
CA ASN A 287 -28.73 10.79 -2.31
C ASN A 287 -28.14 12.05 -2.99
N GLU A 288 -28.49 12.30 -4.26
CA GLU A 288 -28.07 13.51 -4.98
C GLU A 288 -29.03 14.71 -4.87
N LYS A 289 -30.19 14.56 -4.20
CA LYS A 289 -31.18 15.64 -4.14
C LYS A 289 -30.67 16.77 -3.26
N ASN A 290 -30.86 18.02 -3.70
CA ASN A 290 -30.39 19.21 -2.99
C ASN A 290 -28.86 19.23 -2.77
N LEU A 291 -28.09 18.44 -3.53
CA LEU A 291 -26.64 18.53 -3.55
C LEU A 291 -26.22 19.78 -4.33
N SER A 292 -25.45 20.65 -3.70
CA SER A 292 -24.77 21.77 -4.34
C SER A 292 -23.26 21.58 -4.20
N LEU A 293 -22.59 21.34 -5.32
CA LEU A 293 -21.12 21.25 -5.41
C LEU A 293 -20.61 22.44 -6.23
N THR A 294 -19.90 23.34 -5.57
CA THR A 294 -19.39 24.58 -6.19
C THR A 294 -17.88 24.69 -6.02
N TRP A 295 -17.24 25.23 -7.06
CA TRP A 295 -15.82 25.58 -7.03
C TRP A 295 -15.63 27.07 -6.84
N SER A 296 -14.56 27.45 -6.14
CA SER A 296 -14.05 28.82 -6.08
C SER A 296 -12.53 28.80 -5.98
N ARG A 297 -11.89 29.97 -6.12
CA ARG A 297 -10.44 30.13 -5.94
C ARG A 297 -10.12 31.41 -5.18
N ALA A 298 -8.95 31.46 -4.54
CA ALA A 298 -8.59 32.51 -3.60
C ALA A 298 -8.54 33.91 -4.23
N ASN A 299 -8.09 34.01 -5.49
CA ASN A 299 -8.08 35.28 -6.22
C ASN A 299 -9.47 35.81 -6.64
N GLY A 300 -10.55 35.06 -6.39
CA GLY A 300 -11.93 35.47 -6.64
C GLY A 300 -12.37 35.48 -8.11
N LYS A 301 -11.49 35.16 -9.06
CA LYS A 301 -11.85 35.13 -10.50
C LYS A 301 -12.67 33.88 -10.82
N PRO A 302 -13.56 33.94 -11.83
CA PRO A 302 -14.53 32.89 -12.10
C PRO A 302 -13.83 31.57 -12.47
N VAL A 303 -14.50 30.47 -12.16
CA VAL A 303 -14.08 29.09 -12.45
C VAL A 303 -15.20 28.37 -13.20
N HIS A 304 -14.83 27.49 -14.12
CA HIS A 304 -15.78 26.78 -14.98
C HIS A 304 -15.53 25.28 -14.85
N ALA A 305 -16.30 24.62 -13.98
CA ALA A 305 -16.23 23.17 -13.79
C ALA A 305 -17.08 22.45 -14.85
N GLY A 306 -16.66 21.23 -15.19
CA GLY A 306 -17.49 20.33 -16.00
C GLY A 306 -18.71 19.82 -15.21
N PRO A 307 -19.70 19.20 -15.88
CA PRO A 307 -20.79 18.55 -15.20
C PRO A 307 -20.24 17.46 -14.25
N PRO A 308 -20.74 17.36 -13.01
CA PRO A 308 -20.28 16.34 -12.08
C PRO A 308 -20.75 14.95 -12.52
N GLU A 309 -19.86 13.97 -12.39
CA GLU A 309 -20.19 12.56 -12.61
C GLU A 309 -20.75 11.97 -11.33
N ILE A 310 -21.98 11.45 -11.40
CA ILE A 310 -22.69 10.87 -10.26
C ILE A 310 -22.72 9.36 -10.42
N LYS A 311 -22.25 8.64 -9.41
CA LYS A 311 -22.23 7.18 -9.39
C LYS A 311 -22.90 6.68 -8.11
N ARG A 312 -23.96 5.89 -8.25
CA ARG A 312 -24.54 5.13 -7.13
C ARG A 312 -23.62 3.97 -6.80
N GLN A 313 -23.27 3.85 -5.52
CA GLN A 313 -22.44 2.79 -4.98
C GLN A 313 -23.31 1.63 -4.49
N PHE A 314 -22.74 0.43 -4.44
CA PHE A 314 -23.45 -0.78 -4.03
C PHE A 314 -23.91 -0.77 -2.56
N ASN A 315 -23.26 0.05 -1.72
CA ASN A 315 -23.67 0.30 -0.34
C ASN A 315 -24.90 1.23 -0.21
N GLY A 316 -25.51 1.62 -1.34
CA GLY A 316 -26.65 2.54 -1.37
C GLY A 316 -26.28 4.02 -1.29
N THR A 317 -25.01 4.37 -1.10
CA THR A 317 -24.55 5.76 -1.11
C THR A 317 -24.29 6.26 -2.52
N VAL A 318 -24.18 7.57 -2.67
CA VAL A 318 -23.88 8.26 -3.91
C VAL A 318 -22.46 8.81 -3.81
N THR A 319 -21.69 8.60 -4.86
CA THR A 319 -20.40 9.25 -5.09
C THR A 319 -20.54 10.28 -6.17
N VAL A 320 -19.98 11.46 -5.94
CA VAL A 320 -20.01 12.57 -6.89
C VAL A 320 -18.58 13.02 -7.16
N THR A 321 -18.19 12.99 -8.43
CA THR A 321 -16.88 13.41 -8.90
C THR A 321 -17.04 14.66 -9.74
N SER A 322 -16.53 15.79 -9.25
CA SER A 322 -16.47 17.04 -10.02
C SER A 322 -15.04 17.32 -10.44
N THR A 323 -14.86 17.73 -11.70
CA THR A 323 -13.55 18.09 -12.26
C THR A 323 -13.53 19.56 -12.67
N LEU A 324 -12.45 20.25 -12.32
CA LEU A 324 -12.21 21.63 -12.69
C LEU A 324 -10.91 21.73 -13.49
N PRO A 325 -10.98 22.08 -14.79
CA PRO A 325 -9.80 22.49 -15.55
C PRO A 325 -9.14 23.71 -14.92
N VAL A 326 -7.81 23.69 -14.79
CA VAL A 326 -7.03 24.78 -14.18
C VAL A 326 -6.01 25.34 -15.17
N ASP A 327 -5.62 26.60 -14.99
CA ASP A 327 -4.47 27.14 -15.74
C ASP A 327 -3.17 26.62 -15.14
N VAL A 328 -2.21 26.26 -16.00
CA VAL A 328 -0.90 25.73 -15.57
C VAL A 328 -0.14 26.75 -14.74
N THR A 329 -0.20 28.03 -15.13
CA THR A 329 0.52 29.13 -14.47
C THR A 329 -0.08 29.38 -13.09
N ASP A 330 -1.40 29.58 -13.02
CA ASP A 330 -2.11 29.80 -11.75
C ASP A 330 -1.83 28.64 -10.76
N TRP A 331 -1.88 27.38 -11.23
CA TRP A 331 -1.59 26.22 -10.38
C TRP A 331 -0.14 26.19 -9.88
N VAL A 332 0.85 26.40 -10.77
CA VAL A 332 2.27 26.34 -10.42
C VAL A 332 2.70 27.48 -9.49
N GLU A 333 2.09 28.66 -9.64
CA GLU A 333 2.30 29.82 -8.76
C GLU A 333 1.69 29.65 -7.37
N GLY A 334 0.86 28.61 -7.17
CA GLY A 334 0.30 28.27 -5.87
C GLY A 334 -1.10 28.85 -5.61
N GLU A 335 -1.85 29.18 -6.67
CA GLU A 335 -3.27 29.53 -6.53
C GLU A 335 -4.02 28.44 -5.75
N THR A 336 -4.88 28.86 -4.83
CA THR A 336 -5.64 27.95 -3.97
C THR A 336 -7.06 27.83 -4.49
N TYR A 337 -7.48 26.59 -4.70
CA TYR A 337 -8.82 26.24 -5.15
C TYR A 337 -9.62 25.61 -4.03
N TYR A 338 -10.92 25.89 -3.99
CA TYR A 338 -11.85 25.40 -2.99
C TYR A 338 -12.98 24.62 -3.66
N CYS A 339 -13.27 23.43 -3.12
CA CYS A 339 -14.48 22.69 -3.42
C CYS A 339 -15.40 22.77 -2.21
N LYS A 340 -16.59 23.34 -2.40
CA LYS A 340 -17.63 23.46 -1.37
C LYS A 340 -18.78 22.53 -1.72
N VAL A 341 -19.14 21.67 -0.78
CA VAL A 341 -20.19 20.65 -0.88
C VAL A 341 -21.26 20.97 0.15
N SER A 342 -22.48 21.22 -0.32
CA SER A 342 -23.66 21.48 0.50
C SER A 342 -24.73 20.45 0.19
N HIS A 343 -25.38 19.92 1.22
CA HIS A 343 -26.43 18.90 1.11
C HIS A 343 -27.37 19.00 2.31
N SER A 344 -28.65 18.65 2.15
CA SER A 344 -29.64 18.75 3.24
C SER A 344 -29.29 17.92 4.47
N ASP A 345 -28.61 16.80 4.26
CA ASP A 345 -28.26 15.85 5.33
C ASP A 345 -26.91 16.18 5.98
N LEU A 346 -26.24 17.24 5.52
CA LEU A 346 -25.01 17.75 6.12
C LEU A 346 -25.36 18.82 7.16
N PRO A 347 -24.89 18.69 8.41
CA PRO A 347 -25.12 19.73 9.42
C PRO A 347 -24.40 21.04 9.08
N THR A 348 -23.29 20.96 8.33
CA THR A 348 -22.54 22.11 7.81
C THR A 348 -21.95 21.76 6.45
N ASP A 349 -21.79 22.77 5.60
CA ASP A 349 -21.17 22.60 4.29
C ASP A 349 -19.71 22.11 4.45
N ILE A 350 -19.32 21.10 3.67
CA ILE A 350 -17.94 20.63 3.63
C ILE A 350 -17.17 21.49 2.64
N GLN A 351 -16.14 22.18 3.11
CA GLN A 351 -15.22 22.91 2.24
C GLN A 351 -13.82 22.31 2.33
N ARG A 352 -13.25 21.95 1.19
CA ARG A 352 -11.85 21.50 1.06
C ARG A 352 -11.09 22.47 0.20
N SER A 353 -9.80 22.63 0.48
CA SER A 353 -8.88 23.45 -0.32
C SER A 353 -7.74 22.62 -0.86
N ILE A 354 -7.26 22.98 -2.04
CA ILE A 354 -6.07 22.39 -2.64
C ILE A 354 -5.25 23.47 -3.34
N SER A 355 -3.94 23.41 -3.18
CA SER A 355 -2.97 24.29 -3.81
C SER A 355 -1.68 23.49 -4.06
N LYS A 356 -0.76 24.07 -4.82
CA LYS A 356 0.53 23.44 -5.02
C LYS A 356 1.36 23.41 -3.73
N ASP A 357 2.06 22.30 -3.50
CA ASP A 357 3.00 22.17 -2.39
C ASP A 357 4.06 23.29 -2.42
N VAL A 358 4.28 23.93 -1.27
CA VAL A 358 5.28 24.99 -1.12
C VAL A 358 6.64 24.38 -0.77
N GLY A 359 7.71 24.87 -1.39
CA GLY A 359 9.09 24.51 -1.01
C GLY A 359 10.04 24.42 -2.19
N LYS A 360 11.34 24.28 -1.88
CA LYS A 360 12.40 24.17 -2.88
C LYS A 360 12.23 22.88 -3.70
N ARG A 361 12.05 23.03 -5.00
CA ARG A 361 11.93 21.92 -5.95
C ARG A 361 13.23 21.11 -6.01
N LEU A 362 13.12 19.78 -5.90
CA LEU A 362 14.23 18.85 -5.99
C LEU A 362 14.01 17.92 -7.18
N ALA A 363 14.98 17.87 -8.09
CA ALA A 363 14.91 17.06 -9.29
C ALA A 363 15.16 15.57 -8.98
N PRO A 364 14.31 14.65 -9.46
CA PRO A 364 14.51 13.21 -9.26
C PRO A 364 15.81 12.74 -9.92
N LYS A 365 16.41 11.73 -9.29
CA LYS A 365 17.38 10.84 -9.92
C LYS A 365 16.73 9.48 -10.12
N ALA A 366 16.83 8.94 -11.33
CA ALA A 366 16.28 7.63 -11.69
C ALA A 366 17.41 6.66 -12.05
N TYR A 367 17.27 5.42 -11.62
CA TYR A 367 18.18 4.31 -11.88
C TYR A 367 17.35 3.07 -12.22
N VAL A 368 17.75 2.32 -13.25
CA VAL A 368 17.06 1.10 -13.64
C VAL A 368 17.98 -0.10 -13.38
N PHE A 369 17.45 -1.09 -12.67
CA PHE A 369 18.16 -2.29 -12.24
C PHE A 369 17.58 -3.54 -12.89
N LEU A 370 18.46 -4.52 -13.10
CA LEU A 370 18.14 -5.86 -13.58
C LEU A 370 18.05 -6.83 -12.39
N PRO A 371 17.32 -7.96 -12.54
CA PRO A 371 17.41 -9.09 -11.61
C PRO A 371 18.86 -9.61 -11.53
N ASP A 372 19.24 -10.19 -10.39
CA ASP A 372 20.60 -10.72 -10.21
C ASP A 372 20.84 -11.93 -11.14
N GLY A 373 22.06 -12.08 -11.65
CA GLY A 373 22.40 -13.01 -12.74
C GLY A 373 22.13 -14.49 -12.44
N LYS A 374 21.93 -14.85 -11.16
CA LYS A 374 21.62 -16.21 -10.69
C LYS A 374 20.12 -16.55 -10.75
N GLU A 375 19.22 -15.56 -10.74
CA GLU A 375 17.78 -15.74 -11.04
C GLU A 375 17.55 -15.91 -12.55
N LEU A 376 18.56 -15.57 -13.35
CA LEU A 376 18.49 -15.60 -14.80
C LEU A 376 18.55 -17.00 -15.40
N GLU A 377 18.53 -18.12 -14.70
CA GLU A 377 18.59 -19.44 -15.37
C GLU A 377 17.21 -20.12 -15.54
N ASN A 378 16.21 -19.79 -14.71
CA ASN A 378 14.97 -20.58 -14.63
C ASN A 378 13.65 -19.79 -14.78
N GLU A 379 13.66 -18.47 -14.98
CA GLU A 379 12.43 -17.66 -15.16
C GLU A 379 12.16 -17.26 -16.63
N GLU A 380 10.89 -17.37 -17.07
CA GLU A 380 10.41 -16.98 -18.41
C GLU A 380 10.25 -15.45 -18.58
N GLU A 381 10.10 -14.74 -17.47
CA GLU A 381 9.99 -13.30 -17.39
C GLU A 381 11.10 -12.74 -16.48
N LEU A 382 11.44 -11.48 -16.68
CA LEU A 382 12.43 -10.76 -15.89
C LEU A 382 11.78 -9.48 -15.35
N THR A 383 12.11 -9.09 -14.11
CA THR A 383 11.56 -7.86 -13.53
C THR A 383 12.58 -6.72 -13.58
N LEU A 384 12.29 -5.69 -14.37
CA LEU A 384 13.04 -4.43 -14.37
C LEU A 384 12.56 -3.53 -13.24
N THR A 385 13.47 -2.95 -12.46
CA THR A 385 13.12 -2.03 -11.36
C THR A 385 13.70 -0.65 -11.60
N CYS A 386 12.86 0.36 -11.75
CA CYS A 386 13.22 1.78 -11.80
C CYS A 386 13.10 2.42 -10.41
N MET A 387 14.23 2.72 -9.79
CA MET A 387 14.32 3.45 -8.51
C MET A 387 14.44 4.94 -8.76
N ILE A 388 13.57 5.72 -8.15
CA ILE A 388 13.48 7.18 -8.32
C ILE A 388 13.63 7.83 -6.95
N GLN A 389 14.59 8.75 -6.79
CA GLN A 389 14.94 9.31 -5.48
C GLN A 389 15.18 10.82 -5.55
N LYS A 390 15.17 11.44 -4.37
CA LYS A 390 15.57 12.85 -4.14
C LYS A 390 14.69 13.88 -4.84
N PHE A 391 13.39 13.60 -4.97
CA PHE A 391 12.46 14.52 -5.63
C PHE A 391 11.54 15.23 -4.64
N PHE A 392 11.17 16.45 -4.98
CA PHE A 392 10.14 17.23 -4.30
C PHE A 392 9.53 18.20 -5.30
N PRO A 393 8.20 18.35 -5.34
CA PRO A 393 7.19 17.83 -4.41
C PRO A 393 6.80 16.36 -4.63
N ARG A 394 5.80 15.87 -3.89
CA ARG A 394 5.38 14.46 -3.90
C ARG A 394 4.85 14.02 -5.27
N ASP A 395 4.24 14.92 -6.03
CA ASP A 395 3.60 14.60 -7.30
C ASP A 395 4.62 14.17 -8.37
N ILE A 396 4.53 12.91 -8.80
CA ILE A 396 5.38 12.33 -9.84
C ILE A 396 4.56 11.40 -10.72
N PHE A 397 4.92 11.30 -12.01
CA PHE A 397 4.33 10.34 -12.92
C PHE A 397 5.42 9.47 -13.55
N VAL A 398 5.19 8.17 -13.64
CA VAL A 398 6.15 7.20 -14.18
C VAL A 398 5.44 6.32 -15.18
N ARG A 399 6.06 6.10 -16.34
CA ARG A 399 5.61 5.15 -17.36
C ARG A 399 6.80 4.45 -18.01
N TRP A 400 6.54 3.34 -18.68
CA TRP A 400 7.55 2.58 -19.42
C TRP A 400 7.35 2.68 -20.92
N LEU A 401 8.47 2.68 -21.64
CA LEU A 401 8.53 2.53 -23.09
C LEU A 401 9.24 1.23 -23.44
N HIS A 402 8.78 0.54 -24.48
CA HIS A 402 9.43 -0.60 -25.10
C HIS A 402 9.80 -0.19 -26.54
N ASN A 403 11.09 -0.16 -26.85
CA ASN A 403 11.61 0.32 -28.14
C ASN A 403 11.05 1.71 -28.53
N LYS A 404 10.97 2.62 -27.54
CA LYS A 404 10.39 3.98 -27.62
C LYS A 404 8.87 4.05 -27.81
N GLU A 405 8.18 2.93 -27.88
CA GLU A 405 6.71 2.88 -27.90
C GLU A 405 6.14 2.78 -26.49
N LEU A 406 5.00 3.43 -26.26
CA LEU A 406 4.37 3.48 -24.95
C LEU A 406 3.79 2.13 -24.56
N MET A 407 4.22 1.61 -23.40
CA MET A 407 3.64 0.41 -22.80
C MET A 407 2.31 0.71 -22.11
N ARG A 408 1.49 -0.32 -21.93
CA ARG A 408 0.20 -0.18 -21.24
C ARG A 408 0.40 0.01 -19.74
N ALA A 409 -0.53 0.72 -19.11
CA ALA A 409 -0.47 1.08 -17.70
C ALA A 409 -0.52 -0.13 -16.75
N ASP A 410 -1.17 -1.21 -17.17
CA ASP A 410 -1.34 -2.47 -16.42
C ASP A 410 -0.10 -3.38 -16.44
N GLN A 411 0.86 -3.13 -17.33
CA GLN A 411 2.08 -3.93 -17.45
C GLN A 411 3.16 -3.54 -16.44
N HIS A 412 2.97 -2.44 -15.72
CA HIS A 412 3.94 -1.95 -14.75
C HIS A 412 3.25 -1.42 -13.49
N THR A 413 3.96 -1.49 -12.38
CA THR A 413 3.44 -1.07 -11.08
C THR A 413 4.37 -0.05 -10.45
N THR A 414 3.84 1.11 -10.05
CA THR A 414 4.61 2.17 -9.38
C THR A 414 4.11 2.34 -7.95
N THR A 415 5.03 2.32 -6.98
CA THR A 415 4.70 2.55 -5.56
C THR A 415 4.27 3.99 -5.33
N GLN A 416 3.50 4.25 -4.26
CA GLN A 416 3.29 5.63 -3.83
C GLN A 416 4.63 6.27 -3.42
N PRO A 417 4.82 7.60 -3.60
CA PRO A 417 6.01 8.29 -3.12
C PRO A 417 6.11 8.25 -1.59
N HIS A 418 7.23 7.74 -1.08
CA HIS A 418 7.55 7.70 0.34
C HIS A 418 8.58 8.78 0.68
N ARG A 419 8.51 9.35 1.89
CA ARG A 419 9.52 10.31 2.36
C ARG A 419 10.87 9.61 2.50
N ALA A 420 11.93 10.25 2.01
CA ALA A 420 13.29 9.73 2.09
C ALA A 420 13.85 9.77 3.51
N ASP A 421 13.48 10.79 4.29
CA ASP A 421 13.83 10.97 5.69
C ASP A 421 12.80 11.92 6.33
N ASN A 422 12.67 11.91 7.66
CA ASN A 422 11.84 12.87 8.39
C ASN A 422 12.42 14.30 8.31
N ASN A 423 13.74 14.45 8.17
CA ASN A 423 14.40 15.75 8.16
C ASN A 423 14.55 16.37 6.76
N THR A 424 14.19 15.65 5.70
CA THR A 424 14.26 16.18 4.33
C THR A 424 12.87 16.19 3.68
N PRO A 425 12.54 17.21 2.87
CA PRO A 425 11.28 17.23 2.14
C PRO A 425 11.29 16.22 0.97
N ALA A 426 12.39 15.51 0.72
CA ALA A 426 12.55 14.68 -0.46
C ALA A 426 11.79 13.35 -0.37
N PHE A 427 11.33 12.87 -1.52
CA PHE A 427 10.63 11.60 -1.69
C PHE A 427 11.44 10.61 -2.54
N PHE A 428 11.06 9.34 -2.46
CA PHE A 428 11.48 8.27 -3.37
C PHE A 428 10.29 7.39 -3.77
N ALA A 429 10.41 6.70 -4.90
CA ALA A 429 9.43 5.74 -5.42
C ALA A 429 10.14 4.65 -6.25
N TYR A 430 9.45 3.52 -6.44
CA TYR A 430 9.90 2.43 -7.31
C TYR A 430 8.84 2.13 -8.36
N SER A 431 9.27 1.83 -9.58
CA SER A 431 8.41 1.26 -10.63
C SER A 431 8.97 -0.08 -11.09
N ARG A 432 8.13 -1.10 -11.19
CA ARG A 432 8.49 -2.45 -11.62
C ARG A 432 7.79 -2.79 -12.93
N LEU A 433 8.53 -3.39 -13.84
CA LEU A 433 8.03 -3.86 -15.14
C LEU A 433 8.45 -5.32 -15.32
N ALA A 434 7.48 -6.21 -15.53
CA ALA A 434 7.74 -7.57 -15.96
C ALA A 434 7.96 -7.57 -17.48
N VAL A 435 9.08 -8.13 -17.94
CA VAL A 435 9.41 -8.23 -19.36
C VAL A 435 9.60 -9.69 -19.76
N PRO A 436 9.04 -10.13 -20.90
CA PRO A 436 9.32 -11.46 -21.43
C PRO A 436 10.81 -11.62 -21.71
N ARG A 437 11.41 -12.71 -21.25
CA ARG A 437 12.83 -12.98 -21.44
C ARG A 437 13.24 -13.05 -22.91
N ALA A 438 12.33 -13.52 -23.77
CA ALA A 438 12.55 -13.56 -25.22
C ALA A 438 12.80 -12.16 -25.81
N ASN A 439 12.11 -11.14 -25.29
CA ASN A 439 12.29 -9.75 -25.72
C ASN A 439 13.61 -9.20 -25.18
N TRP A 440 13.92 -9.49 -23.91
CA TRP A 440 15.21 -9.10 -23.33
C TRP A 440 16.41 -9.70 -24.08
N LYS A 441 16.39 -11.01 -24.36
CA LYS A 441 17.44 -11.72 -25.12
C LYS A 441 17.63 -11.18 -26.56
N ARG A 442 16.57 -10.60 -27.13
CA ARG A 442 16.61 -9.98 -28.47
C ARG A 442 17.39 -8.65 -28.48
N GLY A 443 17.67 -8.09 -27.31
CA GLY A 443 18.30 -6.78 -27.18
C GLY A 443 17.29 -5.63 -27.20
N ASP A 444 16.02 -5.89 -26.92
CA ASP A 444 14.99 -4.85 -26.85
C ASP A 444 15.34 -3.79 -25.79
N GLU A 445 15.04 -2.53 -26.09
CA GLU A 445 15.26 -1.39 -25.20
C GLU A 445 14.02 -1.14 -24.34
N PHE A 446 14.20 -1.09 -23.02
CA PHE A 446 13.16 -0.71 -22.08
C PHE A 446 13.53 0.58 -21.37
N THR A 447 12.66 1.58 -21.42
CA THR A 447 12.92 2.93 -20.88
C THR A 447 11.94 3.27 -19.77
N CYS A 448 12.46 3.51 -18.56
CA CYS A 448 11.71 4.16 -17.50
C CYS A 448 11.65 5.68 -17.77
N GLN A 449 10.46 6.20 -18.05
CA GLN A 449 10.22 7.62 -18.27
C GLN A 449 9.53 8.24 -17.06
N VAL A 450 10.21 9.19 -16.43
CA VAL A 450 9.78 9.88 -15.21
C VAL A 450 9.44 11.32 -15.54
N ILE A 451 8.24 11.77 -15.18
CA ILE A 451 7.76 13.14 -15.39
C ILE A 451 7.61 13.82 -14.04
N HIS A 452 8.33 14.93 -13.86
CA HIS A 452 8.38 15.68 -12.60
C HIS A 452 8.73 17.14 -12.82
N GLU A 453 8.10 18.05 -12.08
CA GLU A 453 8.23 19.49 -12.32
C GLU A 453 9.63 20.05 -12.13
N ALA A 454 10.43 19.45 -11.26
CA ALA A 454 11.78 19.93 -10.97
C ALA A 454 12.80 19.54 -12.07
N LEU A 455 12.40 18.76 -13.08
CA LEU A 455 13.25 18.38 -14.20
C LEU A 455 13.39 19.52 -15.22
N PRO A 456 14.48 19.57 -16.01
CA PRO A 456 14.72 20.64 -16.99
C PRO A 456 13.77 20.55 -18.20
N ARG A 457 13.61 21.66 -18.94
CA ARG A 457 12.97 21.83 -20.27
C ARG A 457 11.69 21.01 -20.55
N THR A 458 11.80 19.70 -20.72
CA THR A 458 10.69 18.76 -21.01
C THR A 458 10.00 18.21 -19.77
N ARG A 459 10.49 18.56 -18.56
CA ARG A 459 10.02 17.99 -17.27
C ARG A 459 10.08 16.47 -17.22
N THR A 460 10.91 15.86 -18.06
CA THR A 460 10.95 14.42 -18.32
C THR A 460 12.38 13.91 -18.18
N LEU A 461 12.55 12.77 -17.51
CA LEU A 461 13.81 12.06 -17.31
C LEU A 461 13.64 10.63 -17.79
N GLU A 462 14.50 10.19 -18.69
CA GLU A 462 14.48 8.84 -19.24
C GLU A 462 15.72 8.05 -18.80
N LYS A 463 15.49 6.78 -18.47
CA LYS A 463 16.54 5.80 -18.21
C LYS A 463 16.24 4.52 -18.95
N SER A 464 17.05 4.23 -19.95
CA SER A 464 16.97 3.01 -20.75
C SER A 464 17.88 1.92 -20.23
N VAL A 465 17.46 0.67 -20.42
CA VAL A 465 18.27 -0.54 -20.26
C VAL A 465 18.02 -1.47 -21.45
N PHE A 466 19.08 -2.14 -21.88
CA PHE A 466 19.10 -3.16 -22.91
C PHE A 466 20.29 -4.09 -22.66
N ILE A 467 20.30 -5.28 -23.26
CA ILE A 467 21.48 -6.15 -23.23
C ILE A 467 22.59 -5.46 -24.01
N ASN A 468 23.66 -5.08 -23.31
CA ASN A 468 24.90 -4.69 -23.97
C ASN A 468 25.57 -5.97 -24.48
N SER A 469 25.42 -6.29 -25.76
CA SER A 469 26.18 -7.35 -26.43
C SER A 469 27.63 -6.91 -26.60
N GLY A 470 28.34 -6.69 -25.49
CA GLY A 470 29.77 -6.44 -25.48
C GLY A 470 30.52 -7.75 -25.71
N LYS A 471 31.13 -7.87 -26.88
CA LYS A 471 32.27 -8.76 -27.15
C LYS A 471 33.43 -8.47 -26.20
#